data_AF-A0A7J5WRH2-F1
#
_entry.id   AF-A0A7J5WRH2-F1
#
_cell.length_a   1.000
_cell.length_b   1.000
_cell.length_c   1.000
_cell.angle_alpha   90.00
_cell.angle_beta   90.00
_cell.angle_gamma   90.00
#
_symmetry.space_group_name_H-M   'P 1'
#
loop_
_entity.id
_entity.type
_entity.pdbx_description
1 polymer ?
#
loop_
_entity_poly.entity_id
_entity_poly.type
_entity_poly.pdbx_seq_one_letter_code
_entity_poly.pdbx_strand_id
1 'polypeptide(L)'
;MCATCGCDSGSSTAIHHLGETANSGKDLHGHDHSHTSQKTIVDVEKDVLHQNNLLAERNRGYFDAKNIFALNLVSSPGSGKTSLLERTLIDLKGELEFAVIEGDQQTTNDADRIHATGTKVTQINTGKGCHLDSHMVLHALQGMKPKDNSVLFIENVGNLVCPAMFDLGEKERVILLRFVSSIK
;
A
#
# COMPACT_ATOMS: atom_id res chain seq x y z
N MET A 1 -9.81 -19.06 13.47
CA MET A 1 -11.18 -18.99 12.90
C MET A 1 -11.67 -17.56 13.00
N CYS A 2 -11.44 -16.76 11.96
CA CYS A 2 -12.10 -15.48 11.78
C CYS A 2 -12.91 -15.64 10.50
N ALA A 3 -14.23 -15.61 10.64
CA ALA A 3 -15.19 -16.00 9.62
C ALA A 3 -15.44 -14.83 8.66
N THR A 4 -15.41 -15.16 7.37
CA THR A 4 -16.23 -14.57 6.30
C THR A 4 -16.10 -13.05 6.09
N CYS A 5 -15.17 -12.62 5.23
CA CYS A 5 -15.30 -11.32 4.56
C CYS A 5 -15.93 -11.56 3.19
N GLY A 6 -17.17 -11.08 3.03
CA GLY A 6 -17.96 -11.22 1.81
C GLY A 6 -17.28 -10.60 0.60
N CYS A 7 -17.33 -11.33 -0.50
CA CYS A 7 -17.05 -10.82 -1.84
C CYS A 7 -18.07 -9.71 -2.15
N ASP A 8 -17.61 -8.46 -2.11
CA ASP A 8 -18.24 -7.37 -2.84
C ASP A 8 -17.28 -6.98 -3.96
N SER A 9 -17.60 -7.45 -5.16
CA SER A 9 -16.99 -7.02 -6.41
C SER A 9 -17.35 -5.55 -6.63
N GLY A 10 -16.59 -4.67 -5.99
CA GLY A 10 -16.82 -3.22 -6.01
C GLY A 10 -16.09 -2.44 -4.92
N SER A 11 -14.84 -2.79 -4.57
CA SER A 11 -14.00 -1.90 -3.78
C SER A 11 -13.48 -0.78 -4.70
N SER A 12 -14.10 0.40 -4.63
CA SER A 12 -13.52 1.62 -5.19
C SER A 12 -12.31 2.02 -4.35
N THR A 13 -11.15 1.42 -4.62
CA THR A 13 -9.87 1.95 -4.13
C THR A 13 -9.70 3.34 -4.75
N ALA A 14 -9.80 4.38 -3.92
CA ALA A 14 -9.69 5.74 -4.39
C ALA A 14 -8.22 6.17 -4.29
N ILE A 15 -7.56 6.20 -5.45
CA ILE A 15 -6.24 6.82 -5.59
C ILE A 15 -6.51 8.27 -5.97
N HIS A 16 -6.42 9.17 -4.99
CA HIS A 16 -6.69 10.58 -5.23
C HIS A 16 -5.45 11.26 -5.81
N HIS A 17 -5.54 11.61 -7.09
CA HIS A 17 -4.69 12.61 -7.75
C HIS A 17 -5.55 13.84 -8.01
N LEU A 18 -5.10 15.03 -7.61
CA LEU A 18 -5.89 16.26 -7.78
C LEU A 18 -5.85 16.74 -9.24
N GLY A 19 -6.95 16.56 -10.01
CA GLY A 19 -7.18 17.23 -11.31
C GLY A 19 -8.12 16.53 -12.33
N GLU A 20 -9.23 17.20 -12.68
CA GLU A 20 -10.12 17.11 -13.88
C GLU A 20 -11.14 15.95 -14.08
N THR A 21 -12.32 16.36 -14.60
CA THR A 21 -13.63 15.68 -14.69
C THR A 21 -14.04 15.37 -16.14
N ALA A 22 -14.73 14.24 -16.42
CA ALA A 22 -15.90 14.17 -17.34
C ALA A 22 -16.53 12.75 -17.54
N ASN A 23 -17.84 12.71 -17.28
CA ASN A 23 -19.00 11.95 -17.80
C ASN A 23 -18.95 10.92 -18.97
N SER A 24 -19.78 9.87 -18.79
CA SER A 24 -20.91 9.39 -19.66
C SER A 24 -20.82 8.00 -20.32
N GLY A 25 -21.95 7.25 -20.26
CA GLY A 25 -22.47 6.46 -21.40
C GLY A 25 -22.48 4.93 -21.29
N LYS A 26 -23.66 4.33 -21.54
CA LYS A 26 -24.03 2.89 -21.46
C LYS A 26 -23.70 2.13 -22.76
N ASP A 27 -23.52 0.81 -22.71
CA ASP A 27 -24.41 -0.21 -23.34
C ASP A 27 -23.86 -1.65 -23.28
N LEU A 28 -24.80 -2.61 -23.20
CA LEU A 28 -24.65 -4.04 -22.91
C LEU A 28 -24.54 -4.89 -24.19
N HIS A 29 -23.63 -5.88 -24.21
CA HIS A 29 -23.79 -7.12 -24.97
C HIS A 29 -23.19 -8.32 -24.21
N GLY A 30 -24.00 -9.37 -24.05
CA GLY A 30 -23.65 -10.59 -23.32
C GLY A 30 -23.03 -11.66 -24.20
N HIS A 31 -21.99 -12.31 -23.67
CA HIS A 31 -21.50 -13.60 -24.15
C HIS A 31 -21.35 -14.56 -22.97
N ASP A 32 -21.98 -15.73 -23.15
CA ASP A 32 -22.03 -16.85 -22.24
C ASP A 32 -20.77 -17.71 -22.39
N HIS A 33 -20.02 -17.87 -21.30
CA HIS A 33 -18.92 -18.83 -21.20
C HIS A 33 -19.06 -19.62 -19.89
N SER A 34 -19.66 -20.80 -20.02
CA SER A 34 -19.64 -21.85 -19.01
C SER A 34 -18.23 -22.44 -18.86
N HIS A 35 -17.52 -21.99 -17.83
CA HIS A 35 -16.36 -22.70 -17.28
C HIS A 35 -16.67 -23.10 -15.84
N THR A 36 -17.15 -24.32 -15.65
CA THR A 36 -17.37 -24.90 -14.32
C THR A 36 -16.06 -25.49 -13.78
N SER A 37 -15.10 -24.63 -13.42
CA SER A 37 -14.04 -25.04 -12.49
C SER A 37 -14.56 -24.80 -11.07
N GLN A 38 -14.94 -25.85 -10.35
CA GLN A 38 -15.22 -25.76 -8.92
C GLN A 38 -13.90 -25.47 -8.18
N LYS A 39 -13.53 -24.19 -8.09
CA LYS A 39 -12.38 -23.75 -7.29
C LYS A 39 -12.77 -23.75 -5.81
N THR A 40 -11.90 -24.29 -4.96
CA THR A 40 -12.08 -24.15 -3.52
C THR A 40 -11.65 -22.76 -3.06
N ILE A 41 -12.06 -22.34 -1.87
CA ILE A 41 -11.63 -21.05 -1.28
C ILE A 41 -10.11 -20.97 -1.20
N VAL A 42 -9.45 -22.08 -0.84
CA VAL A 42 -7.99 -22.17 -0.74
C VAL A 42 -7.31 -21.97 -2.10
N ASP A 43 -7.91 -22.48 -3.18
CA ASP A 43 -7.36 -22.30 -4.53
C ASP A 43 -7.45 -20.84 -4.97
N VAL A 44 -8.56 -20.16 -4.66
CA VAL A 44 -8.73 -18.74 -4.95
C VAL A 44 -7.76 -17.88 -4.15
N GLU A 45 -7.56 -18.14 -2.86
CA GLU A 45 -6.59 -17.42 -2.03
C GLU A 45 -5.16 -17.57 -2.55
N LYS A 46 -4.77 -18.79 -2.96
CA LYS A 46 -3.46 -19.04 -3.58
C LYS A 46 -3.28 -18.28 -4.88
N ASP A 47 -4.31 -18.23 -5.72
CA ASP A 47 -4.27 -17.47 -6.97
C ASP A 47 -4.08 -15.98 -6.69
N VAL A 48 -4.77 -15.41 -5.70
CA VAL A 48 -4.63 -14.00 -5.30
C VAL A 48 -3.21 -13.70 -4.83
N LEU A 49 -2.66 -14.51 -3.92
CA LEU A 49 -1.29 -14.33 -3.44
C LEU A 49 -0.26 -14.52 -4.54
N HIS A 50 -0.49 -15.45 -5.47
CA HIS A 50 0.38 -15.65 -6.62
C HIS A 50 0.38 -14.43 -7.55
N GLN A 51 -0.80 -13.88 -7.88
CA GLN A 51 -0.89 -12.66 -8.68
C GLN A 51 -0.22 -11.47 -7.98
N ASN A 52 -0.39 -11.34 -6.65
CA ASN A 52 0.32 -10.34 -5.88
C ASN A 52 1.84 -10.50 -6.02
N ASN A 53 2.37 -11.71 -5.89
CA ASN A 53 3.82 -11.93 -5.98
C ASN A 53 4.38 -11.57 -7.36
N LEU A 54 3.65 -11.84 -8.45
CA LEU A 54 4.07 -11.43 -9.80
C LEU A 54 4.19 -9.90 -9.93
N LEU A 55 3.27 -9.16 -9.33
CA LEU A 55 3.30 -7.70 -9.31
C LEU A 55 4.36 -7.16 -8.33
N ALA A 56 4.60 -7.84 -7.21
CA ALA A 56 5.67 -7.51 -6.28
C ALA A 56 7.05 -7.61 -6.94
N GLU A 57 7.31 -8.66 -7.73
CA GLU A 57 8.54 -8.78 -8.53
C GLU A 57 8.68 -7.63 -9.53
N ARG A 58 7.57 -7.19 -10.14
CA ARG A 58 7.57 -6.04 -11.04
C ARG A 58 7.93 -4.74 -10.32
N ASN A 59 7.36 -4.51 -9.13
CA ASN A 59 7.69 -3.34 -8.31
C ASN A 59 9.16 -3.38 -7.89
N ARG A 60 9.66 -4.55 -7.46
CA ARG A 60 11.06 -4.74 -7.08
C ARG A 60 12.01 -4.45 -8.24
N GLY A 61 11.71 -4.95 -9.44
CA GLY A 61 12.48 -4.65 -10.64
C GLY A 61 12.49 -3.15 -10.99
N TYR A 62 11.37 -2.44 -10.76
CA TYR A 62 11.32 -0.98 -10.91
C TYR A 62 12.22 -0.27 -9.89
N PHE A 63 12.19 -0.69 -8.62
CA PHE A 63 13.03 -0.12 -7.57
C PHE A 63 14.52 -0.36 -7.86
N ASP A 64 14.89 -1.60 -8.18
CA ASP A 64 16.28 -1.97 -8.48
C ASP A 64 16.81 -1.20 -9.71
N ALA A 65 16.03 -1.12 -10.79
CA ALA A 65 16.43 -0.41 -12.01
C ALA A 65 16.66 1.09 -11.79
N LYS A 66 16.00 1.70 -10.81
CA LYS A 66 16.13 3.12 -10.46
C LYS A 66 16.98 3.36 -9.22
N ASN A 67 17.57 2.32 -8.65
CA ASN A 67 18.30 2.37 -7.38
C ASN A 67 17.47 3.03 -6.26
N ILE A 68 16.18 2.67 -6.15
CA ILE A 68 15.29 3.11 -5.09
C ILE A 68 15.33 2.09 -3.96
N PHE A 69 15.72 2.51 -2.76
CA PHE A 69 15.69 1.66 -1.58
C PHE A 69 14.31 1.71 -0.93
N ALA A 70 13.47 0.71 -1.22
CA ALA A 70 12.09 0.64 -0.73
C ALA A 70 11.97 -0.09 0.62
N LEU A 71 11.31 0.54 1.60
CA LEU A 71 11.08 0.01 2.95
C LEU A 71 9.59 -0.06 3.26
N ASN A 72 9.09 -1.23 3.67
CA ASN A 72 7.71 -1.43 4.10
C ASN A 72 7.61 -1.37 5.63
N LEU A 73 6.95 -0.33 6.17
CA LEU A 73 6.76 -0.15 7.60
C LEU A 73 5.44 -0.78 8.04
N VAL A 74 5.52 -1.81 8.89
CA VAL A 74 4.36 -2.57 9.40
C VAL A 74 4.28 -2.44 10.92
N SER A 75 3.10 -2.20 11.47
CA SER A 75 2.91 -2.07 12.93
C SER A 75 1.47 -2.31 13.35
N SER A 76 1.23 -2.41 14.66
CA SER A 76 -0.12 -2.19 15.22
C SER A 76 -0.54 -0.73 15.06
N PRO A 77 -1.85 -0.41 15.04
CA PRO A 77 -2.35 0.96 15.11
C PRO A 77 -1.73 1.72 16.29
N GLY A 78 -1.43 3.01 16.09
CA GLY A 78 -0.91 3.88 17.17
C GLY A 78 0.50 3.55 17.67
N SER A 79 1.26 2.69 16.96
CA SER A 79 2.65 2.36 17.34
C SER A 79 3.65 3.48 17.07
N GLY A 80 3.23 4.55 16.38
CA GLY A 80 4.05 5.73 16.10
C GLY A 80 4.84 5.67 14.79
N LYS A 81 4.40 4.87 13.80
CA LYS A 81 5.03 4.79 12.46
C LYS A 81 5.22 6.17 11.84
N THR A 82 4.14 6.92 11.67
CA THR A 82 4.17 8.25 11.08
C THR A 82 5.07 9.21 11.85
N SER A 83 5.06 9.16 13.19
CA SER A 83 5.93 10.03 14.00
C SER A 83 7.42 9.69 13.85
N LEU A 84 7.76 8.40 13.75
CA LEU A 84 9.13 7.99 13.44
C LEU A 84 9.52 8.47 12.03
N LEU A 85 8.59 8.33 11.08
CA LEU A 85 8.80 8.69 9.69
C LEU A 85 8.99 10.20 9.52
N GLU A 86 8.10 11.04 10.05
CA GLU A 86 8.23 12.51 10.05
C GLU A 86 9.60 12.94 10.56
N ARG A 87 10.04 12.38 11.71
CA ARG A 87 11.32 12.73 12.30
C ARG A 87 12.49 12.31 11.41
N THR A 88 12.44 11.12 10.84
CA THR A 88 13.46 10.61 9.91
C THR A 88 13.58 11.51 8.68
N LEU A 89 12.44 11.89 8.10
CA LEU A 89 12.36 12.74 6.91
C LEU A 89 12.91 14.14 7.16
N ILE A 90 12.64 14.71 8.34
CA ILE A 90 13.14 16.04 8.74
C ILE A 90 14.63 15.99 9.03
N ASP A 91 15.09 15.03 9.84
CA ASP A 91 16.46 14.96 10.32
C ASP A 91 17.45 14.66 9.18
N LEU A 92 17.05 13.87 8.19
CA LEU A 92 17.89 13.49 7.05
C LEU A 92 17.61 14.31 5.79
N LYS A 93 16.86 15.41 5.93
CA LYS A 93 16.50 16.29 4.81
C LYS A 93 17.75 16.94 4.22
N GLY A 94 17.96 16.72 2.92
CA GLY A 94 19.10 17.26 2.17
C GLY A 94 20.31 16.32 2.12
N GLU A 95 20.31 15.24 2.92
CA GLU A 95 21.29 14.14 2.80
C GLU A 95 20.76 13.05 1.88
N LEU A 96 19.47 12.73 2.01
CA LEU A 96 18.79 11.70 1.22
C LEU A 96 17.54 12.27 0.55
N GLU A 97 17.22 11.71 -0.61
CA GLU A 97 15.97 11.97 -1.32
C GLU A 97 14.93 10.95 -0.88
N PHE A 98 13.78 11.44 -0.40
CA PHE A 98 12.70 10.60 0.11
C PHE A 98 11.43 10.75 -0.70
N ALA A 99 10.67 9.65 -0.77
CA ALA A 99 9.27 9.65 -1.12
C ALA A 99 8.51 8.68 -0.20
N VAL A 100 7.20 8.89 -0.04
CA VAL A 100 6.37 8.09 0.85
C VAL A 100 5.07 7.65 0.18
N ILE A 101 4.76 6.37 0.24
CA ILE A 101 3.41 5.86 0.04
C ILE A 101 2.80 5.68 1.43
N GLU A 102 1.68 6.32 1.70
CA GLU A 102 0.94 6.22 2.96
C GLU A 102 -0.34 5.41 2.72
N GLY A 103 -0.55 4.36 3.51
CA GLY A 103 -1.70 3.48 3.42
C GLY A 103 -2.56 3.54 4.67
N ASP A 104 -3.73 4.15 4.56
CA ASP A 104 -4.75 4.18 5.60
C ASP A 104 -6.07 3.57 5.11
N GLN A 105 -7.01 3.35 6.02
CA GLN A 105 -8.34 2.87 5.65
C GLN A 105 -9.20 3.99 5.06
N GLN A 106 -9.14 5.20 5.62
CA GLN A 106 -10.13 6.24 5.29
C GLN A 106 -9.59 7.67 5.29
N THR A 107 -8.59 7.99 6.10
CA THR A 107 -8.19 9.39 6.32
C THR A 107 -6.92 9.76 5.57
N THR A 108 -6.66 11.06 5.42
CA THR A 108 -5.41 11.60 4.85
C THR A 108 -4.46 12.13 5.92
N ASN A 109 -4.79 11.96 7.20
CA ASN A 109 -4.13 12.67 8.31
C ASN A 109 -2.62 12.42 8.34
N ASP A 110 -2.21 11.16 8.10
CA ASP A 110 -0.80 10.79 8.12
C ASP A 110 -0.08 11.26 6.85
N ALA A 111 -0.72 11.21 5.68
CA ALA A 111 -0.16 11.81 4.47
C ALA A 111 -0.01 13.33 4.57
N ASP A 112 -0.97 14.05 5.16
CA ASP A 112 -0.92 15.51 5.34
C ASP A 112 0.26 15.89 6.25
N ARG A 113 0.46 15.12 7.32
CA ARG A 113 1.60 15.23 8.24
C ARG A 113 2.95 14.99 7.54
N ILE A 114 3.04 13.93 6.74
CA ILE A 114 4.24 13.64 5.94
C ILE A 114 4.48 14.75 4.91
N HIS A 115 3.43 15.25 4.24
CA HIS A 115 3.54 16.32 3.26
C HIS A 115 4.10 17.60 3.87
N ALA A 116 3.72 17.92 5.11
CA ALA A 116 4.21 19.09 5.84
C ALA A 116 5.74 19.07 6.07
N THR A 117 6.41 17.91 6.00
CA THR A 117 7.88 17.82 6.02
C THR A 117 8.54 18.35 4.73
N GLY A 118 7.75 18.53 3.68
CA GLY A 118 8.18 18.82 2.30
C GLY A 118 8.49 17.57 1.48
N THR A 119 8.25 16.37 2.03
CA THR A 119 8.46 15.10 1.34
C THR A 119 7.30 14.79 0.38
N LYS A 120 7.62 14.22 -0.78
CA LYS A 120 6.61 13.75 -1.72
C LYS A 120 5.86 12.55 -1.13
N VAL A 121 4.54 12.63 -1.06
CA VAL A 121 3.70 11.57 -0.51
C VAL A 121 2.54 11.22 -1.44
N THR A 122 2.12 9.95 -1.45
CA THR A 122 0.89 9.48 -2.11
C THR A 122 0.07 8.69 -1.11
N GLN A 123 -1.15 9.18 -0.85
CA GLN A 123 -2.15 8.50 -0.05
C GLN A 123 -2.76 7.34 -0.82
N ILE A 124 -2.96 6.21 -0.14
CA ILE A 124 -3.79 5.10 -0.59
C ILE A 124 -4.86 4.85 0.47
N ASN A 125 -6.12 5.14 0.14
CA ASN A 125 -7.25 4.77 0.97
C ASN A 125 -7.75 3.37 0.59
N THR A 126 -7.48 2.41 1.48
CA THR A 126 -7.81 0.99 1.28
C THR A 126 -9.29 0.66 1.56
N GLY A 127 -10.05 1.62 2.09
CA GLY A 127 -11.46 1.44 2.44
C GLY A 127 -11.61 0.45 3.60
N LYS A 128 -12.08 -0.77 3.28
CA LYS A 128 -12.17 -1.88 4.26
C LYS A 128 -10.93 -2.77 4.27
N GLY A 129 -9.96 -2.53 3.38
CA GLY A 129 -8.70 -3.25 3.35
C GLY A 129 -7.92 -3.11 4.66
N CYS A 130 -7.21 -4.15 5.05
CA CYS A 130 -6.38 -4.18 6.26
C CYS A 130 -4.87 -4.17 5.96
N HIS A 131 -4.49 -4.02 4.70
CA HIS A 131 -3.12 -4.03 4.19
C HIS A 131 -3.07 -3.31 2.84
N LEU A 132 -1.87 -2.89 2.44
CA LEU A 132 -1.53 -2.60 1.06
C LEU A 132 -1.16 -3.89 0.31
N ASP A 133 -1.46 -3.94 -0.99
CA ASP A 133 -0.95 -4.97 -1.89
C ASP A 133 -0.01 -4.38 -2.96
N SER A 134 0.68 -5.26 -3.69
CA SER A 134 1.63 -4.87 -4.74
C SER A 134 1.00 -4.09 -5.89
N HIS A 135 -0.28 -4.32 -6.19
CA HIS A 135 -1.00 -3.62 -7.25
C HIS A 135 -1.26 -2.16 -6.84
N MET A 136 -1.69 -1.92 -5.59
CA MET A 136 -1.85 -0.58 -5.03
C MET A 136 -0.54 0.20 -5.06
N VAL A 137 0.58 -0.44 -4.68
CA VAL A 137 1.91 0.18 -4.75
C VAL A 137 2.29 0.51 -6.19
N LEU A 138 2.08 -0.41 -7.14
CA LEU A 138 2.35 -0.18 -8.56
C LEU A 138 1.62 1.05 -9.09
N HIS A 139 0.34 1.21 -8.77
CA HIS A 139 -0.45 2.39 -9.18
C HIS A 139 0.07 3.69 -8.55
N ALA A 140 0.38 3.67 -7.25
CA ALA A 140 0.95 4.83 -6.57
C ALA A 140 2.28 5.28 -7.22
N LEU A 141 3.13 4.34 -7.64
CA LEU A 141 4.39 4.65 -8.32
C LEU A 141 4.19 5.33 -9.67
N GLN A 142 3.12 5.02 -10.41
CA GLN A 142 2.86 5.63 -11.72
C GLN A 142 2.56 7.12 -11.63
N GLY A 143 1.78 7.52 -10.61
CA GLY A 143 1.47 8.93 -10.34
C GLY A 143 2.63 9.65 -9.66
N MET A 144 3.24 8.99 -8.66
CA MET A 144 4.30 9.59 -7.86
C MET A 144 5.60 9.74 -8.64
N LYS A 145 6.07 8.72 -9.38
CA LYS A 145 7.39 8.72 -10.04
C LYS A 145 8.50 9.20 -9.09
N PRO A 146 8.89 8.39 -8.07
CA PRO A 146 9.98 8.73 -7.18
C PRO A 146 11.26 9.05 -7.97
N LYS A 147 12.14 9.87 -7.40
CA LYS A 147 13.44 10.15 -8.01
C LYS A 147 14.29 8.88 -8.04
N ASP A 148 15.20 8.78 -8.99
CA ASP A 148 16.19 7.72 -9.02
C ASP A 148 17.22 7.96 -7.89
N ASN A 149 17.85 6.89 -7.38
CA ASN A 149 18.80 6.94 -6.26
C ASN A 149 18.18 7.52 -4.96
N SER A 150 16.94 7.14 -4.64
CA SER A 150 16.20 7.66 -3.49
C SER A 150 15.81 6.56 -2.50
N VAL A 151 15.23 6.94 -1.37
CA VAL A 151 14.57 6.02 -0.43
C VAL A 151 13.06 6.18 -0.57
N LEU A 152 12.34 5.06 -0.65
CA LEU A 152 10.88 5.01 -0.65
C LEU A 152 10.41 4.36 0.63
N PHE A 153 9.69 5.10 1.47
CA PHE A 153 8.95 4.49 2.56
C PHE A 153 7.55 4.12 2.09
N ILE A 154 7.10 2.93 2.45
CA ILE A 154 5.72 2.47 2.31
C ILE A 154 5.20 2.31 3.74
N GLU A 155 4.47 3.30 4.23
CA GLU A 155 3.79 3.20 5.52
C GLU A 155 2.51 2.38 5.33
N ASN A 156 2.50 1.14 5.82
CA ASN A 156 1.37 0.24 5.65
C ASN A 156 0.25 0.54 6.66
N VAL A 157 -0.93 0.00 6.38
CA VAL A 157 -2.08 0.05 7.31
C VAL A 157 -1.66 -0.51 8.67
N GLY A 158 -2.12 0.12 9.76
CA GLY A 158 -1.89 -0.37 11.12
C GLY A 158 -2.51 -1.76 11.36
N ASN A 159 -1.79 -2.82 11.02
CA ASN A 159 -2.18 -4.20 11.20
C ASN A 159 -0.93 -5.10 11.22
N LEU A 160 -0.84 -6.06 12.14
CA LEU A 160 0.28 -6.99 12.24
C LEU A 160 0.01 -8.37 11.62
N VAL A 161 -1.21 -8.61 11.15
CA VAL A 161 -1.65 -9.91 10.63
C VAL A 161 -1.74 -9.89 9.12
N CYS A 162 -2.60 -9.04 8.54
CA CYS A 162 -2.82 -9.04 7.08
C CYS A 162 -1.55 -8.72 6.28
N PRO A 163 -0.76 -7.68 6.61
CA PRO A 163 0.42 -7.31 5.81
C PRO A 163 1.51 -8.39 5.75
N ALA A 164 1.48 -9.38 6.66
CA ALA A 164 2.48 -10.44 6.70
C ALA A 164 2.48 -11.28 5.40
N MET A 165 1.32 -11.44 4.77
CA MET A 165 1.12 -12.34 3.61
C MET A 165 1.38 -11.68 2.25
N PHE A 166 1.43 -10.35 2.19
CA PHE A 166 1.50 -9.60 0.94
C PHE A 166 2.89 -8.98 0.79
N ASP A 167 3.63 -9.45 -0.21
CA ASP A 167 4.87 -8.82 -0.68
C ASP A 167 4.49 -7.59 -1.54
N LEU A 168 5.12 -6.45 -1.32
CA LEU A 168 4.90 -5.23 -2.10
C LEU A 168 6.02 -4.99 -3.13
N GLY A 169 7.06 -5.81 -3.10
CA GLY A 169 8.31 -5.62 -3.82
C GLY A 169 9.33 -4.80 -3.02
N GLU A 170 9.08 -4.56 -1.73
CA GLU A 170 10.01 -3.83 -0.86
C GLU A 170 11.38 -4.54 -0.77
N LYS A 171 12.43 -3.78 -0.47
CA LYS A 171 13.75 -4.36 -0.19
C LYS A 171 13.79 -4.96 1.21
N GLU A 172 13.26 -4.23 2.19
CA GLU A 172 13.19 -4.69 3.57
C GLU A 172 11.84 -4.34 4.19
N ARG A 173 11.38 -5.21 5.08
CA ARG A 173 10.18 -5.02 5.90
C ARG A 173 10.59 -4.69 7.32
N VAL A 174 10.15 -3.54 7.82
CA VAL A 174 10.46 -3.06 9.16
C VAL A 174 9.22 -3.16 10.02
N ILE A 175 9.30 -3.94 11.09
CA ILE A 175 8.21 -4.09 12.05
C ILE A 175 8.45 -3.13 13.22
N LEU A 176 7.49 -2.24 13.47
CA LEU A 176 7.53 -1.32 14.61
C LEU A 176 6.62 -1.84 15.73
N LEU A 177 7.19 -1.95 16.92
CA LEU A 177 6.50 -2.33 18.14
C LEU A 177 6.63 -1.23 19.19
N ARG A 178 5.51 -0.84 19.79
CA ARG A 178 5.48 0.07 20.93
C ARG A 178 5.11 -0.70 22.19
N PHE A 179 5.97 -0.64 23.20
CA PHE A 179 5.65 -1.12 24.54
C PHE A 179 4.90 -0.04 25.30
N VAL A 180 3.70 -0.35 25.78
CA VAL A 180 2.96 0.51 26.71
C VAL A 180 3.13 -0.09 28.10
N SER A 181 3.93 0.54 28.94
CA SER A 181 4.04 0.16 30.35
C SER A 181 2.85 0.73 31.12
N SER A 182 1.93 -0.12 31.54
CA SER A 182 0.95 0.26 32.56
C SER A 182 1.66 0.38 33.90
N ILE A 183 2.12 1.57 34.24
CA ILE A 183 2.47 1.90 35.62
C ILE A 183 1.15 1.86 36.39
N LYS A 184 0.97 0.81 37.20
CA LYS A 184 -0.07 0.75 38.22
C LYS A 184 0.38 1.50 39.46
#